data_AF-A0A356E2U4-F1
#
_entry.id   AF-A0A356E2U4-F1
#
_cell.length_a   1.000
_cell.length_b   1.000
_cell.length_c   1.000
_cell.angle_alpha   90.00
_cell.angle_beta   90.00
_cell.angle_gamma   90.00
#
_symmetry.space_group_name_H-M   'P 1'
#
loop_
_entity.id
_entity.type
_entity.pdbx_description
1 polymer ?
#
loop_
_entity_poly.entity_id
_entity_poly.type
_entity_poly.pdbx_seq_one_letter_code
_entity_poly.pdbx_strand_id
1 'polypeptide(L)'
;SIDEASYSRNVKELSRYAADCQYAMGIGDRATVFEQDSLFHLALVRSSGNSALISICERLDAKIQQLRIAQNLPDDELSYYLGQHAQMMTLLKNGDKEACKRMLYEHITHDLTSHVGSRNA
;
A
#
# COMPACT_ATOMS: atom_id res chain seq x y z
N SER A 1 -14.25 -7.47 9.46
CA SER A 1 -13.10 -8.38 9.29
C SER A 1 -13.05 -8.77 7.83
N ILE A 2 -11.89 -8.72 7.17
CA ILE A 2 -11.78 -9.20 5.78
C ILE A 2 -12.06 -10.71 5.82
N ASP A 3 -13.23 -11.13 5.35
CA ASP A 3 -13.56 -12.54 5.18
C ASP A 3 -12.92 -13.09 3.89
N GLU A 4 -12.86 -14.41 3.79
CA GLU A 4 -12.23 -15.13 2.68
C GLU A 4 -12.87 -14.80 1.32
N ALA A 5 -14.18 -14.56 1.30
CA ALA A 5 -14.92 -14.18 0.10
C ALA A 5 -14.58 -12.76 -0.38
N SER A 6 -14.34 -11.84 0.55
CA SER A 6 -13.98 -10.45 0.25
C SER A 6 -12.51 -10.32 -0.14
N TYR A 7 -11.63 -11.15 0.44
CA TYR A 7 -10.25 -11.29 -0.03
C TYR A 7 -10.21 -11.84 -1.47
N SER A 8 -10.90 -12.96 -1.73
CA SER A 8 -10.89 -13.62 -3.04
C SER A 8 -11.40 -12.73 -4.19
N ARG A 9 -12.33 -11.81 -3.89
CA ARG A 9 -12.86 -10.85 -4.88
C ARG A 9 -11.83 -9.81 -5.31
N ASN A 10 -10.95 -9.37 -4.41
CA ASN A 10 -10.07 -8.22 -4.63
C ASN A 10 -8.59 -8.60 -4.73
N VAL A 11 -8.20 -9.82 -4.35
CA VAL A 11 -6.79 -10.29 -4.34
C VAL A 11 -6.11 -10.13 -5.70
N LYS A 12 -6.83 -10.37 -6.80
CA LYS A 12 -6.28 -10.22 -8.15
C LYS A 12 -5.90 -8.77 -8.45
N GLU A 13 -6.77 -7.83 -8.08
CA GLU A 13 -6.52 -6.41 -8.27
C GLU A 13 -5.41 -5.92 -7.36
N LEU A 14 -5.44 -6.31 -6.08
CA LEU A 14 -4.39 -5.98 -5.12
C LEU A 14 -3.01 -6.48 -5.57
N SER A 15 -2.91 -7.74 -5.99
CA SER A 15 -1.66 -8.31 -6.51
C SER A 15 -1.20 -7.60 -7.78
N ARG A 16 -2.12 -7.24 -8.67
CA ARG A 16 -1.80 -6.49 -9.90
C ARG A 16 -1.24 -5.11 -9.56
N TYR A 17 -1.93 -4.32 -8.74
CA TYR A 17 -1.47 -2.98 -8.35
C TYR A 17 -0.13 -3.02 -7.62
N ALA A 18 0.09 -4.00 -6.75
CA ALA A 18 1.39 -4.20 -6.09
C ALA A 18 2.51 -4.50 -7.09
N ALA A 19 2.26 -5.36 -8.08
CA ALA A 19 3.24 -5.68 -9.11
C ALA A 19 3.49 -4.49 -10.06
N ASP A 20 2.44 -3.76 -10.44
CA ASP A 20 2.53 -2.61 -11.32
C ASP A 20 3.32 -1.46 -10.63
N CYS A 21 3.16 -1.28 -9.31
CA CYS A 21 4.01 -0.38 -8.53
C CYS A 21 5.50 -0.74 -8.65
N GLN A 22 5.84 -2.01 -8.46
CA GLN A 22 7.22 -2.48 -8.51
C GLN A 22 7.82 -2.36 -9.91
N TYR A 23 7.03 -2.66 -10.94
CA TYR A 23 7.45 -2.49 -12.33
C TYR A 23 7.71 -1.02 -12.66
N ALA A 24 6.75 -0.14 -12.34
CA ALA A 24 6.87 1.30 -12.58
C ALA A 24 8.08 1.90 -11.84
N MET A 25 8.30 1.47 -10.59
CA MET A 25 9.49 1.85 -9.81
C MET A 25 10.78 1.40 -10.50
N GLY A 26 10.81 0.17 -11.03
CA GLY A 26 11.98 -0.38 -11.73
C GLY A 26 12.35 0.34 -13.02
N ILE A 27 11.39 0.98 -13.70
CA ILE A 27 11.62 1.79 -14.91
C ILE A 27 11.70 3.30 -14.63
N GLY A 28 11.62 3.73 -13.36
CA GLY A 28 11.69 5.13 -12.95
C GLY A 28 10.43 5.95 -13.21
N ASP A 29 9.29 5.31 -13.48
CA ASP A 29 8.01 5.99 -13.71
C ASP A 29 7.28 6.27 -12.39
N ARG A 30 7.71 7.32 -11.69
CA ARG A 30 7.12 7.70 -10.40
C ARG A 30 5.66 8.13 -10.51
N ALA A 31 5.22 8.67 -11.65
CA ALA A 31 3.83 9.06 -11.82
C ALA A 31 2.93 7.82 -11.76
N THR A 32 3.29 6.78 -12.51
CA THR A 32 2.59 5.49 -12.47
C THR A 32 2.71 4.84 -11.09
N VAL A 33 3.86 4.91 -10.42
CA VAL A 33 3.99 4.40 -9.03
C VAL A 33 2.90 4.96 -8.11
N PHE A 34 2.73 6.29 -8.08
CA PHE A 34 1.75 6.92 -7.19
C PHE A 34 0.30 6.65 -7.60
N GLU A 35 0.02 6.46 -8.89
CA GLU A 35 -1.30 6.04 -9.36
C GLU A 35 -1.63 4.63 -8.88
N GLN A 36 -0.73 3.68 -9.12
CA GLN A 36 -0.93 2.27 -8.73
C GLN A 36 -0.94 2.10 -7.21
N ASP A 37 -0.15 2.89 -6.48
CA ASP A 37 -0.14 2.90 -5.01
C ASP A 37 -1.51 3.35 -4.45
N SER A 38 -2.10 4.41 -4.99
CA SER A 38 -3.46 4.83 -4.64
C SER A 38 -4.50 3.75 -4.94
N LEU A 39 -4.42 3.11 -6.11
CA LEU A 39 -5.33 2.02 -6.50
C LEU A 39 -5.20 0.80 -5.58
N PHE A 40 -3.98 0.45 -5.17
CA PHE A 40 -3.72 -0.62 -4.20
C PHE A 40 -4.44 -0.35 -2.88
N HIS A 41 -4.22 0.83 -2.29
CA HIS A 41 -4.83 1.23 -1.02
C HIS A 41 -6.36 1.24 -1.10
N LEU A 42 -6.92 1.73 -2.20
CA LEU A 42 -8.37 1.79 -2.38
C LEU A 42 -8.99 0.40 -2.54
N ALA A 43 -8.33 -0.52 -3.25
CA ALA A 43 -8.75 -1.91 -3.36
C ALA A 43 -8.73 -2.63 -1.98
N LEU A 44 -7.76 -2.29 -1.13
CA LEU A 44 -7.69 -2.83 0.23
C LEU A 44 -8.88 -2.35 1.07
N VAL A 45 -9.21 -1.07 0.99
CA VAL A 45 -10.39 -0.50 1.67
C VAL A 45 -11.68 -1.11 1.15
N ARG A 46 -11.81 -1.30 -0.18
CA ARG A 46 -12.98 -1.95 -0.80
C ARG A 46 -13.19 -3.39 -0.32
N SER A 47 -12.10 -4.08 0.02
CA SER A 47 -12.16 -5.44 0.60
C SER A 47 -12.81 -5.50 1.98
N SER A 48 -13.00 -4.35 2.65
CA SER A 48 -13.73 -4.29 3.92
C SER A 48 -15.25 -4.45 3.77
N GLY A 49 -15.81 -4.20 2.57
CA GLY A 49 -17.25 -4.16 2.33
C GLY A 49 -17.98 -3.01 3.05
N ASN A 50 -17.26 -2.11 3.73
CA ASN A 50 -17.84 -1.00 4.49
C ASN A 50 -17.99 0.22 3.58
N SER A 51 -19.20 0.43 3.05
CA SER A 51 -19.50 1.52 2.10
C SER A 51 -19.20 2.92 2.66
N ALA A 52 -19.42 3.13 3.96
CA ALA A 52 -19.11 4.41 4.60
C ALA A 52 -17.59 4.67 4.62
N LEU A 53 -16.80 3.65 4.99
CA LEU A 53 -15.33 3.74 4.96
C LEU A 53 -14.80 3.96 3.54
N ILE A 54 -15.32 3.21 2.57
CA ILE A 54 -14.94 3.34 1.15
C ILE A 54 -15.18 4.78 0.68
N SER A 55 -16.37 5.34 0.94
CA SER A 55 -16.72 6.70 0.52
C SER A 55 -15.80 7.76 1.14
N ILE A 56 -15.42 7.59 2.41
CA ILE A 56 -14.49 8.50 3.09
C ILE A 56 -13.10 8.40 2.46
N CYS A 57 -12.58 7.19 2.24
CA CYS A 57 -11.26 6.98 1.65
C CYS A 57 -11.19 7.48 0.21
N GLU A 58 -12.21 7.26 -0.63
CA GLU A 58 -12.28 7.78 -2.00
C GLU A 58 -12.18 9.32 -2.05
N ARG A 59 -12.78 10.01 -1.07
CA ARG A 59 -12.72 11.47 -0.97
C ARG A 59 -11.36 11.99 -0.47
N LEU A 60 -10.62 11.17 0.26
CA LEU A 60 -9.30 11.53 0.81
C LEU A 60 -8.15 11.13 -0.11
N ASP A 61 -8.33 10.14 -0.99
CA ASP A 61 -7.27 9.54 -1.80
C ASP A 61 -6.43 10.57 -2.57
N ALA A 62 -7.07 11.50 -3.28
CA ALA A 62 -6.35 12.55 -4.01
C ALA A 62 -5.46 13.42 -3.10
N LYS A 63 -5.89 13.68 -1.86
CA LYS A 63 -5.09 14.43 -0.88
C LYS A 63 -3.91 13.58 -0.35
N ILE A 64 -4.13 12.30 -0.14
CA ILE A 64 -3.08 11.35 0.30
C ILE A 64 -2.05 11.18 -0.82
N GLN A 65 -2.47 11.03 -2.07
CA GLN A 65 -1.58 10.97 -3.22
C GLN A 65 -0.74 12.24 -3.37
N GLN A 66 -1.35 13.42 -3.25
CA GLN A 66 -0.61 14.69 -3.23
C GLN A 66 0.41 14.77 -2.10
N LEU A 67 0.07 14.29 -0.90
CA LEU A 67 1.00 14.21 0.21
C LEU A 67 2.19 13.29 -0.11
N ARG A 68 1.95 12.10 -0.65
CA ARG A 68 3.01 11.15 -1.06
C ARG A 68 3.94 11.72 -2.13
N ILE A 69 3.40 12.47 -3.09
CA ILE A 69 4.19 13.19 -4.09
C ILE A 69 5.03 14.29 -3.41
N ALA A 70 4.42 15.08 -2.53
CA ALA A 70 5.08 16.19 -1.85
C ALA A 70 6.18 15.75 -0.86
N GLN A 71 6.07 14.55 -0.28
CA GLN A 71 7.13 13.95 0.53
C GLN A 71 8.41 13.71 -0.26
N ASN A 72 8.31 13.52 -1.58
CA ASN A 72 9.43 13.35 -2.50
C ASN A 72 10.51 12.39 -1.98
N LEU A 73 10.07 11.21 -1.50
CA LEU A 73 10.97 10.22 -0.90
C LEU A 73 12.08 9.81 -1.87
N PRO A 74 13.31 9.56 -1.37
CA PRO A 74 14.36 8.89 -2.12
C PRO A 74 13.87 7.57 -2.72
N ASP A 75 14.43 7.18 -3.87
CA ASP A 75 14.00 5.98 -4.61
C ASP A 75 14.18 4.68 -3.81
N ASP A 76 15.21 4.59 -2.97
CA ASP A 76 15.46 3.45 -2.09
C ASP A 76 14.42 3.34 -0.98
N GLU A 77 14.05 4.46 -0.36
CA GLU A 77 12.98 4.50 0.64
C GLU A 77 11.61 4.19 0.00
N LEU A 78 11.30 4.80 -1.14
CA LEU A 78 10.07 4.52 -1.87
C LEU A 78 9.98 3.04 -2.26
N SER A 79 11.07 2.47 -2.81
CA SER A 79 11.14 1.05 -3.16
C SER A 79 10.94 0.13 -1.94
N TYR A 80 11.51 0.49 -0.79
CA TYR A 80 11.28 -0.23 0.47
C TYR A 80 9.79 -0.26 0.84
N TYR A 81 9.10 0.89 0.80
CA TYR A 81 7.67 0.96 1.12
C TYR A 81 6.82 0.17 0.12
N LEU A 82 7.09 0.27 -1.18
CA LEU A 82 6.40 -0.52 -2.19
C LEU A 82 6.66 -2.03 -2.04
N GLY A 83 7.82 -2.41 -1.51
CA GLY A 83 8.14 -3.79 -1.13
C GLY A 83 7.21 -4.34 -0.04
N GLN A 84 6.71 -3.49 0.87
CA GLN A 84 5.78 -3.89 1.91
C GLN A 84 4.43 -4.35 1.33
N HIS A 85 4.01 -3.87 0.15
CA HIS A 85 2.78 -4.36 -0.50
C HIS A 85 2.87 -5.87 -0.78
N ALA A 86 4.02 -6.35 -1.29
CA ALA A 86 4.22 -7.77 -1.55
C ALA A 86 4.23 -8.61 -0.26
N GLN A 87 4.77 -8.05 0.82
CA GLN A 87 4.73 -8.68 2.13
C GLN A 87 3.29 -8.80 2.66
N MET A 88 2.49 -7.73 2.56
CA MET A 88 1.07 -7.77 2.90
C MET A 88 0.31 -8.82 2.08
N MET A 89 0.57 -8.91 0.76
CA MET A 89 -0.07 -9.91 -0.09
C MET A 89 0.27 -11.34 0.33
N THR A 90 1.50 -11.58 0.77
CA THR A 90 1.93 -12.89 1.29
C THR A 90 1.20 -13.23 2.59
N LEU A 91 1.10 -12.27 3.53
CA LEU A 91 0.39 -12.47 4.79
C LEU A 91 -1.11 -12.73 4.56
N LEU A 92 -1.74 -11.96 3.67
CA LEU A 92 -3.15 -12.18 3.33
C LEU A 92 -3.37 -13.55 2.67
N LYS A 93 -2.46 -13.99 1.79
CA LYS A 93 -2.53 -15.29 1.13
C LYS A 93 -2.44 -16.45 2.13
N ASN A 94 -1.62 -16.30 3.16
CA ASN A 94 -1.44 -17.32 4.21
C ASN A 94 -2.54 -17.26 5.29
N GLY A 95 -3.42 -16.26 5.26
CA GLY A 95 -4.46 -16.07 6.27
C GLY A 95 -3.97 -15.38 7.56
N ASP A 96 -2.76 -14.82 7.55
CA ASP A 96 -2.10 -14.18 8.70
C ASP A 96 -2.63 -12.76 8.97
N LYS A 97 -3.94 -12.64 9.25
CA LYS A 97 -4.65 -11.36 9.33
C LYS A 97 -4.07 -10.40 10.36
N GLU A 98 -3.72 -10.88 11.55
CA GLU A 98 -3.16 -10.02 12.61
C GLU A 98 -1.75 -9.53 12.27
N ALA A 99 -0.95 -10.35 11.59
CA ALA A 99 0.37 -9.91 11.11
C ALA A 99 0.22 -8.87 9.99
N CYS A 100 -0.69 -9.11 9.03
CA CYS A 100 -0.99 -8.15 7.98
C CYS A 100 -1.50 -6.83 8.55
N LYS A 101 -2.33 -6.87 9.59
CA LYS A 101 -2.83 -5.68 10.28
C LYS A 101 -1.68 -4.88 10.90
N ARG A 102 -0.77 -5.53 11.64
CA ARG A 102 0.40 -4.84 12.22
C ARG A 102 1.27 -4.19 11.14
N MET A 103 1.57 -4.93 10.08
CA MET A 103 2.34 -4.42 8.94
C MET A 103 1.65 -3.22 8.25
N LEU A 104 0.32 -3.26 8.10
CA LEU A 104 -0.43 -2.14 7.55
C LEU A 104 -0.35 -0.91 8.46
N TYR A 105 -0.44 -1.08 9.78
CA TYR A 105 -0.24 0.02 10.72
C TYR A 105 1.16 0.62 10.62
N GLU A 106 2.19 -0.21 10.54
CA GLU A 106 3.58 0.26 10.33
C GLU A 106 3.69 1.03 9.01
N HIS A 107 3.18 0.46 7.91
CA HIS A 107 3.18 1.09 6.59
C HIS A 107 2.53 2.48 6.55
N ILE A 108 1.35 2.64 7.16
CA ILE A 108 0.61 3.92 7.14
C ILE A 108 1.08 4.93 8.19
N THR A 109 1.64 4.47 9.32
CA THR A 109 1.99 5.31 10.48
C THR A 109 3.45 5.74 10.45
N HIS A 110 4.28 5.21 9.54
CA HIS A 110 5.66 5.63 9.41
C HIS A 110 5.77 7.06 8.86
N ASP A 111 5.61 8.01 9.79
CA ASP A 111 6.14 9.37 9.78
C ASP A 111 7.64 9.31 9.53
N LEU A 112 8.10 9.95 8.44
CA LEU A 112 9.35 10.73 8.29
C LEU A 112 10.65 10.26 8.98
N THR A 113 10.74 9.01 9.40
CA THR A 113 11.91 8.40 10.03
C THR A 113 12.48 7.48 8.98
N SER A 114 13.48 8.01 8.27
CA SER A 114 14.22 7.31 7.23
C SER A 114 14.54 5.89 7.68
N HIS A 115 14.16 4.89 6.88
CA HIS A 115 14.58 3.50 7.13
C HIS A 115 16.12 3.39 7.14
N VAL A 116 16.79 4.35 6.49
CA VAL A 116 18.25 4.54 6.47
C VAL A 116 18.81 5.04 7.82
N GLY A 117 18.03 5.74 8.64
CA GLY A 117 18.47 6.27 9.94
C GLY A 117 18.75 5.20 11.01
N SER A 118 18.28 3.96 10.81
CA SER A 118 18.49 2.85 11.74
C SER A 118 19.63 1.90 11.36
N ARG A 119 20.40 2.19 10.31
CA ARG A 119 21.58 1.38 9.89
C ARG A 119 22.94 1.93 10.34
N ASN A 120 22.98 3.05 11.06
CA ASN A 120 24.22 3.64 11.60
C ASN A 120 24.07 4.05 13.08
N ALA A 121 23.64 3.12 13.93
CA ALA A 121 23.77 3.23 15.39
C ALA A 121 24.47 1.98 15.93
#